data_AF-A0A7S2FU68-F1
#
_entry.id   AF-A0A7S2FU68-F1
#
_cell.length_a   1.000
_cell.length_b   1.000
_cell.length_c   1.000
_cell.angle_alpha   90.00
_cell.angle_beta   90.00
_cell.angle_gamma   90.00
#
_symmetry.space_group_name_H-M   'P 1'
#
loop_
_entity.id
_entity.type
_entity.pdbx_description
1 polymer ?
#
loop_
_entity_poly.entity_id
_entity_poly.type
_entity_poly.pdbx_seq_one_letter_code
_entity_poly.pdbx_strand_id
1 'polypeptide(L)'
;EFLCFSSAGGGQGNALTNLVFPIVLDKHLKDITSSSTGAPGSPGHVEALAIQDDVTMLGDPNRILDNEDTTDAAPTPGVLTMFNEGLGTSRLTCNVKKYQAWIINDDPSRLPTWLNRPYAIKDTTMRKEVKCAEREADLCEQRYKITKTAEDRIKAELFRREATRCRERVPEDQKAYGIVICGAAMGSDEFVQITLHEKAIDLCGDPTATPPIRGSLERSAYSMLKQDAHATHTMLQYSYPTRIDYILGAHYPTDTREIAERVDSTLRRIRSEVYGTDLEDTTRKHIRLRQGDPSFTRDRLYLKTAHNGGGARLHSERALWLNSVNLSAGEMITRGTWPSMTTVFGSSWCDVESDNHNWDALHASGTRMGAEHKAEIERMKALLEQARAERGAETEEPIPDLYSTPTSRFGIGTPKLHREMFTYLQLDRKKLMEHRAREMAGDDNRANAYMQPLQSKLAKQRMVMPAQTSNLHTTPSFRTSVQYAFGHPFSLLKRPTRSHYTLHCQSQRKG
;
A
#
# COMPACT_ATOMS: atom_id res chain seq x y z
N GLU A 1 -15.05 1.23 41.23
CA GLU A 1 -13.78 0.65 41.74
C GLU A 1 -13.81 -0.83 41.42
N PHE A 2 -13.10 -1.44 40.47
CA PHE A 2 -11.86 -1.18 39.78
C PHE A 2 -11.99 -1.77 38.37
N LEU A 3 -12.04 -0.95 37.33
CA LEU A 3 -12.04 -1.44 35.93
C LEU A 3 -10.65 -1.38 35.29
N CYS A 4 -9.66 -0.85 36.01
CA CYS A 4 -8.26 -0.74 35.58
C CYS A 4 -7.31 -0.90 36.77
N PHE A 5 -7.36 -2.05 37.49
CA PHE A 5 -6.32 -2.36 38.47
C PHE A 5 -4.99 -2.58 37.72
N SER A 6 -4.11 -1.58 37.77
CA SER A 6 -2.82 -1.55 37.06
C SER A 6 -1.81 -2.59 37.56
N SER A 7 -2.02 -3.17 38.74
CA SER A 7 -1.21 -4.25 39.30
C SER A 7 -1.31 -5.57 38.52
N ALA A 8 -2.33 -5.73 37.64
CA ALA A 8 -2.49 -6.88 36.76
C ALA A 8 -1.93 -6.66 35.34
N GLY A 9 -1.29 -5.51 35.07
CA GLY A 9 -0.87 -5.15 33.72
C GLY A 9 -2.07 -4.84 32.82
N GLY A 10 -2.65 -3.66 32.99
CA GLY A 10 -3.66 -3.14 32.06
C GLY A 10 -3.01 -2.80 30.72
N GLY A 11 -2.83 -3.81 29.87
CA GLY A 11 -2.22 -3.68 28.57
C GLY A 11 -3.08 -2.87 27.60
N GLN A 12 -2.42 -2.14 26.70
CA GLN A 12 -2.96 -1.88 25.38
C GLN A 12 -3.54 -3.20 24.85
N GLY A 13 -4.87 -3.26 24.65
CA GLY A 13 -5.57 -4.49 24.22
C GLY A 13 -6.73 -4.95 25.09
N ASN A 14 -7.05 -4.30 26.21
CA ASN A 14 -8.32 -4.55 26.90
C ASN A 14 -9.49 -3.97 26.08
N ALA A 15 -10.44 -4.82 25.68
CA ALA A 15 -11.63 -4.42 24.92
C ALA A 15 -12.47 -3.34 25.65
N LEU A 16 -12.41 -3.29 26.99
CA LEU A 16 -13.10 -2.27 27.78
C LEU A 16 -12.41 -0.90 27.70
N THR A 17 -11.09 -0.83 27.52
CA THR A 17 -10.39 0.46 27.31
C THR A 17 -10.88 1.15 26.04
N ASN A 18 -11.10 0.37 24.98
CA ASN A 18 -11.62 0.86 23.70
C ASN A 18 -13.08 1.34 23.78
N LEU A 19 -13.82 0.98 24.83
CA LEU A 19 -15.20 1.41 25.05
C LEU A 19 -15.28 2.57 26.05
N VAL A 20 -14.52 2.49 27.14
CA VAL A 20 -14.47 3.52 28.18
C VAL A 20 -13.89 4.82 27.64
N PHE A 21 -12.85 4.76 26.79
CA PHE A 21 -12.24 5.97 26.23
C PHE A 21 -13.23 6.79 25.38
N PRO A 22 -13.94 6.21 24.37
CA PRO A 22 -15.01 6.92 23.67
C PRO A 22 -16.11 7.40 24.61
N ILE A 23 -16.60 6.57 25.54
CA ILE A 23 -17.72 6.94 26.43
C ILE A 23 -17.39 8.16 27.30
N VAL A 24 -16.15 8.27 27.77
CA VAL A 24 -15.72 9.37 28.64
C VAL A 24 -15.50 10.66 27.85
N LEU A 25 -15.07 10.58 26.59
CA LEU A 25 -14.73 11.76 25.78
C LEU A 25 -15.80 12.17 24.78
N ASP A 26 -16.78 11.32 24.50
CA ASP A 26 -17.82 11.54 23.47
C ASP A 26 -18.53 12.87 23.63
N LYS A 27 -18.89 13.25 24.87
CA LYS A 27 -19.49 14.56 25.14
C LYS A 27 -18.56 15.71 24.71
N HIS A 28 -17.30 15.67 25.12
CA HIS A 28 -16.33 16.72 24.80
C HIS A 28 -16.02 16.79 23.30
N LEU A 29 -15.92 15.65 22.63
CA LEU A 29 -15.74 15.59 21.18
C LEU A 29 -16.95 16.18 20.44
N LYS A 30 -18.17 15.92 20.92
CA LYS A 30 -19.39 16.54 20.38
C LYS A 30 -19.42 18.05 20.60
N ASP A 31 -19.05 18.50 21.80
CA ASP A 31 -18.98 19.94 22.12
C ASP A 31 -17.96 20.64 21.20
N ILE A 32 -16.81 20.03 20.94
CA ILE A 32 -15.81 20.53 19.99
C ILE A 32 -16.35 20.58 18.57
N THR A 33 -16.93 19.50 18.07
CA THR A 33 -17.48 19.46 16.71
C THR A 33 -18.62 20.46 16.54
N SER A 34 -19.37 20.78 17.60
CA SER A 34 -20.41 21.82 17.58
C SER A 34 -19.86 23.25 17.42
N SER A 35 -18.56 23.46 17.66
CA SER A 35 -17.89 24.76 17.43
C SER A 35 -17.52 25.01 15.97
N SER A 36 -17.65 23.99 15.11
CA SER A 36 -17.39 24.08 13.67
C SER A 36 -18.42 24.95 12.97
N THR A 37 -17.96 26.00 12.27
CA THR A 37 -18.81 26.97 11.56
C THR A 37 -18.60 26.99 10.04
N GLY A 38 -17.55 26.29 9.57
CA GLY A 38 -17.19 26.18 8.15
C GLY A 38 -17.21 24.73 7.64
N ALA A 39 -17.26 24.58 6.31
CA ALA A 39 -17.07 23.30 5.63
C ALA A 39 -15.63 22.77 5.77
N PRO A 40 -15.37 21.45 5.74
CA PRO A 40 -14.03 20.87 5.67
C PRO A 40 -13.06 21.65 4.79
N GLY A 41 -11.93 22.05 5.35
CA GLY A 41 -10.89 22.79 4.63
C GLY A 41 -11.19 24.27 4.35
N SER A 42 -12.33 24.80 4.83
CA SER A 42 -12.65 26.24 4.78
C SER A 42 -12.39 26.94 6.12
N PRO A 43 -12.20 28.28 6.13
CA PRO A 43 -12.09 29.05 7.37
C PRO A 43 -13.28 28.80 8.30
N GLY A 44 -13.01 28.60 9.59
CA GLY A 44 -14.03 28.30 10.61
C GLY A 44 -14.42 26.83 10.79
N HIS A 45 -13.84 25.88 10.03
CA HIS A 45 -14.06 24.45 10.24
C HIS A 45 -13.18 23.88 11.34
N VAL A 46 -13.73 23.10 12.28
CA VAL A 46 -12.95 22.21 13.17
C VAL A 46 -13.67 20.88 13.34
N GLU A 47 -12.90 19.80 13.34
CA GLU A 47 -13.35 18.45 13.61
C GLU A 47 -12.33 17.74 14.52
N ALA A 48 -12.83 17.12 15.59
CA ALA A 48 -12.01 16.32 16.50
C ALA A 48 -12.51 14.88 16.52
N LEU A 49 -11.58 13.95 16.31
CA LEU A 49 -11.84 12.54 16.23
C LEU A 49 -10.91 11.83 17.20
N ALA A 50 -11.45 10.89 17.95
CA ALA A 50 -10.67 10.11 18.89
C ALA A 50 -10.78 8.63 18.53
N ILE A 51 -9.63 8.00 18.29
CA ILE A 51 -9.52 6.58 17.95
C ILE A 51 -8.55 5.96 18.95
N GLN A 52 -9.07 5.11 19.86
CA GLN A 52 -8.28 4.54 20.95
C GLN A 52 -7.57 5.64 21.77
N ASP A 53 -6.27 5.55 22.10
CA ASP A 53 -5.54 6.52 22.91
C ASP A 53 -5.09 7.78 22.13
N ASP A 54 -5.47 7.90 20.86
CA ASP A 54 -5.02 8.95 19.94
C ASP A 54 -6.19 9.90 19.59
N VAL A 55 -5.91 11.20 19.63
CA VAL A 55 -6.87 12.26 19.27
C VAL A 55 -6.30 13.02 18.09
N THR A 56 -7.07 13.08 17.01
CA THR A 56 -6.75 13.84 15.80
C THR A 56 -7.70 15.02 15.71
N MET A 57 -7.15 16.22 15.58
CA MET A 57 -7.91 17.45 15.34
C MET A 57 -7.53 17.97 13.96
N LEU A 58 -8.53 18.33 13.16
CA LEU A 58 -8.38 18.90 11.83
C LEU A 58 -9.24 20.16 11.72
N GLY A 59 -8.72 21.25 11.17
CA GLY A 59 -9.48 22.49 11.12
C GLY A 59 -8.65 23.76 11.03
N ASP A 60 -9.36 24.89 11.11
CA ASP A 60 -8.83 26.24 11.14
C ASP A 60 -7.88 26.41 12.34
N PRO A 61 -6.62 26.82 12.10
CA PRO A 61 -5.64 27.04 13.16
C PRO A 61 -6.15 27.95 14.28
N ASN A 62 -6.88 29.03 13.93
CA ASN A 62 -7.39 30.03 14.89
C ASN A 62 -8.52 29.49 15.79
N ARG A 63 -9.04 28.31 15.46
CA ARG A 63 -10.08 27.62 16.23
C ARG A 63 -9.51 26.41 16.97
N ILE A 64 -8.50 25.76 16.41
CA ILE A 64 -7.78 24.67 17.10
C ILE A 64 -6.97 25.24 18.26
N LEU A 65 -6.25 26.33 18.02
CA LEU A 65 -5.41 27.02 18.98
C LEU A 65 -6.18 28.14 19.67
N ASP A 66 -5.67 28.59 20.81
CA ASP A 66 -6.21 29.76 21.49
C ASP A 66 -6.09 30.99 20.59
N ASN A 67 -7.18 31.75 20.50
CA ASN A 67 -7.20 32.94 19.68
C ASN A 67 -6.79 34.15 20.54
N GLU A 68 -5.56 34.62 20.33
CA GLU A 68 -5.07 35.89 20.85
C GLU A 68 -5.57 37.01 19.93
N ASP A 69 -6.84 37.40 20.04
CA ASP A 69 -7.29 38.59 19.34
C ASP A 69 -6.49 39.81 19.84
N THR A 70 -5.99 40.63 18.92
CA THR A 70 -5.18 41.84 19.19
C THR A 70 -5.95 43.00 19.82
N THR A 71 -7.16 42.73 20.32
CA THR A 71 -8.02 43.68 21.01
C THR A 71 -8.14 43.25 22.47
N ASP A 72 -8.32 44.19 23.41
CA ASP A 72 -8.36 44.01 24.88
C ASP A 72 -9.43 43.00 25.41
N ALA A 73 -9.99 42.14 24.56
CA ALA A 73 -10.82 41.00 24.94
C ALA A 73 -9.96 39.84 25.47
N ALA A 74 -10.50 39.11 26.44
CA ALA A 74 -9.86 37.89 26.95
C ALA A 74 -9.69 36.86 25.82
N PRO A 75 -8.55 36.14 25.76
CA PRO A 75 -8.30 35.15 24.73
C PRO A 75 -9.42 34.11 24.71
N THR A 76 -9.97 33.85 23.52
CA THR A 76 -11.00 32.82 23.35
C THR A 76 -10.30 31.45 23.32
N PRO A 77 -10.63 30.51 24.24
CA PRO A 77 -9.99 29.21 24.26
C PRO A 77 -10.24 28.45 22.96
N GLY A 78 -9.18 27.93 22.37
CA GLY A 78 -9.25 27.05 21.21
C GLY A 78 -9.75 25.67 21.61
N VAL A 79 -10.12 24.89 20.60
CA VAL A 79 -10.59 23.50 20.75
C VAL A 79 -9.59 22.64 21.53
N LEU A 80 -8.29 22.88 21.37
CA LEU A 80 -7.24 22.16 22.11
C LEU A 80 -7.32 22.41 23.62
N THR A 81 -7.57 23.65 24.03
CA THR A 81 -7.70 24.06 25.43
C THR A 81 -8.99 23.53 26.01
N MET A 82 -10.11 23.69 25.29
CA MET A 82 -11.40 23.12 25.67
C MET A 82 -11.33 21.60 25.87
N PHE A 83 -10.59 20.90 25.00
CA PHE A 83 -10.40 19.46 25.10
C PHE A 83 -9.59 19.07 26.34
N ASN A 84 -8.49 19.76 26.62
CA ASN A 84 -7.65 19.50 27.80
C ASN A 84 -8.39 19.79 29.10
N GLU A 85 -9.19 20.85 29.16
CA GLU A 85 -10.07 21.14 30.30
C GLU A 85 -11.11 20.03 30.49
N GLY A 86 -11.76 19.60 29.41
CA GLY A 86 -12.71 18.48 29.42
C GLY A 86 -12.10 17.19 29.95
N LEU A 87 -10.90 16.83 29.49
CA LEU A 87 -10.14 15.70 30.02
C LEU A 87 -9.87 15.82 31.52
N GLY A 88 -9.52 17.02 31.98
CA GLY A 88 -9.33 17.34 33.39
C GLY A 88 -10.58 17.06 34.22
N THR A 89 -11.77 17.40 33.72
CA THR A 89 -13.05 17.09 34.41
C THR A 89 -13.28 15.58 34.57
N SER A 90 -12.74 14.79 33.65
CA SER A 90 -12.79 13.32 33.67
C SER A 90 -11.62 12.67 34.42
N ARG A 91 -10.77 13.46 35.10
CA ARG A 91 -9.52 13.02 35.75
C ARG A 91 -8.55 12.30 34.80
N LEU A 92 -8.62 12.63 33.52
CA LEU A 92 -7.70 12.15 32.51
C LEU A 92 -6.65 13.22 32.26
N THR A 93 -5.40 12.78 32.13
CA THR A 93 -4.28 13.67 31.78
C THR A 93 -3.75 13.26 30.42
N CYS A 94 -3.71 14.20 29.50
CA CYS A 94 -3.16 13.95 28.19
C CYS A 94 -1.64 13.83 28.23
N ASN A 95 -1.10 12.83 27.54
CA ASN A 95 0.33 12.74 27.34
C ASN A 95 0.74 13.72 26.24
N VAL A 96 1.14 14.93 26.65
CA VAL A 96 1.54 16.03 25.77
C VAL A 96 2.60 15.60 24.73
N LYS A 97 3.48 14.65 25.07
CA LYS A 97 4.50 14.12 24.15
C LYS A 97 3.95 13.30 22.99
N LYS A 98 2.69 12.86 23.06
CA LYS A 98 2.01 12.12 22.00
C LYS A 98 1.22 13.02 21.05
N TYR A 99 1.02 14.30 21.40
CA TYR A 99 0.35 15.22 20.51
C TYR A 99 1.18 15.44 19.25
N GLN A 100 0.50 15.41 18.12
CA GLN A 100 1.06 15.77 16.82
C GLN A 100 0.06 16.68 16.14
N ALA A 101 0.54 17.74 15.51
CA ALA A 101 -0.32 18.62 14.74
C ALA A 101 0.29 18.89 13.37
N TRP A 102 -0.58 18.84 12.37
CA TRP A 102 -0.31 19.45 11.08
C TRP A 102 -1.31 20.58 10.89
N ILE A 103 -0.78 21.79 10.75
CA ILE A 103 -1.55 23.04 10.72
C ILE A 103 -1.14 23.79 9.46
N ILE A 104 -2.13 24.18 8.66
CA ILE A 104 -1.94 24.79 7.34
C ILE A 104 -2.11 26.30 7.48
N ASN A 105 -1.19 27.09 6.90
CA ASN A 105 -1.27 28.56 6.82
C ASN A 105 -1.30 29.33 8.15
N ASP A 106 -0.69 28.79 9.21
CA ASP A 106 -0.60 29.49 10.50
C ASP A 106 0.79 30.07 10.77
N ASP A 107 0.86 31.08 11.63
CA ASP A 107 2.11 31.65 12.14
C ASP A 107 2.74 30.65 13.13
N PRO A 108 3.95 30.12 12.83
CA PRO A 108 4.62 29.18 13.73
C PRO A 108 4.83 29.68 15.16
N SER A 109 4.83 31.00 15.38
CA SER A 109 5.00 31.61 16.71
C SER A 109 3.76 31.44 17.62
N ARG A 110 2.59 31.18 17.05
CA ARG A 110 1.34 30.92 17.78
C ARG A 110 1.21 29.48 18.27
N LEU A 111 2.10 28.59 17.80
CA LEU A 111 2.07 27.19 18.17
C LEU A 111 2.67 27.00 19.56
N PRO A 112 1.98 26.26 20.46
CA PRO A 112 2.56 25.95 21.77
C PRO A 112 3.91 25.25 21.61
N THR A 113 4.92 25.69 22.34
CA THR A 113 6.29 25.15 22.24
C THR A 113 6.39 23.66 22.59
N TRP A 114 5.40 23.13 23.30
CA TRP A 114 5.28 21.71 23.63
C TRP A 114 4.68 20.86 22.51
N LEU A 115 4.01 21.46 21.52
CA LEU A 115 3.29 20.76 20.46
C LEU A 115 4.27 20.24 19.41
N ASN A 116 4.38 18.91 19.30
CA ASN A 116 5.26 18.31 18.32
C ASN A 116 4.71 18.52 16.89
N ARG A 117 5.58 18.98 16.00
CA ARG A 117 5.30 19.17 14.57
C ARG A 117 6.20 18.23 13.78
N PRO A 118 5.74 17.01 13.44
CA PRO A 118 6.56 16.10 12.66
C PRO A 118 6.89 16.71 11.29
N TYR A 119 8.10 16.44 10.81
CA TYR A 119 8.55 16.90 9.51
C TYR A 119 9.47 15.89 8.83
N ALA A 120 9.47 15.93 7.52
CA ALA A 120 10.46 15.33 6.65
C ALA A 120 11.52 16.37 6.27
N ILE A 121 12.75 15.93 6.05
CA ILE A 121 13.87 16.81 5.69
C ILE A 121 13.96 16.85 4.17
N LYS A 122 13.83 18.02 3.54
CA LYS A 122 13.84 18.18 2.07
C LYS A 122 15.19 17.81 1.48
N ASP A 123 16.29 18.36 1.99
CA ASP A 123 17.63 18.04 1.53
C ASP A 123 18.00 16.57 1.78
N THR A 124 18.49 15.90 0.73
CA THR A 124 18.79 14.46 0.78
C THR A 124 20.03 14.14 1.61
N THR A 125 21.03 15.03 1.63
CA THR A 125 22.27 14.82 2.36
C THR A 125 22.03 14.96 3.87
N MET A 126 21.40 16.05 4.27
CA MET A 126 21.01 16.34 5.65
C MET A 126 20.04 15.26 6.19
N ARG A 127 19.08 14.82 5.36
CA ARG A 127 18.21 13.69 5.69
C ARG A 127 19.00 12.42 5.98
N LYS A 128 20.00 12.09 5.16
CA LYS A 128 20.86 10.91 5.37
C LYS A 128 21.68 11.03 6.65
N GLU A 129 22.23 12.20 6.95
CA GLU A 129 23.00 12.46 8.17
C GLU A 129 22.14 12.26 9.42
N VAL A 130 20.96 12.91 9.48
CA VAL A 130 20.03 12.77 10.60
C VAL A 130 19.60 11.32 10.77
N LYS A 131 19.25 10.63 9.68
CA LYS A 131 18.88 9.20 9.73
C LYS A 131 20.02 8.30 10.19
N CYS A 132 21.26 8.62 9.85
CA CYS A 132 22.42 7.87 10.31
C CYS A 132 22.57 7.99 11.82
N ALA A 133 22.49 9.22 12.36
CA ALA A 133 22.54 9.48 13.79
C ALA A 133 21.37 8.80 14.55
N GLU A 134 20.15 8.90 14.03
CA GLU A 134 18.97 8.23 14.59
C GLU A 134 19.13 6.71 14.62
N ARG A 135 19.65 6.12 13.53
CA ARG A 135 19.89 4.67 13.44
C ARG A 135 20.96 4.20 14.42
N GLU A 136 22.05 4.94 14.60
CA GLU A 136 23.08 4.61 15.58
C GLU A 136 22.53 4.68 17.00
N ALA A 137 21.73 5.71 17.31
CA ALA A 137 21.02 5.80 18.58
C ALA A 137 20.10 4.60 18.83
N ASP A 138 19.30 4.20 17.84
CA ASP A 138 18.41 3.04 17.94
C ASP A 138 19.19 1.74 18.19
N LEU A 139 20.34 1.54 17.53
CA LEU A 139 21.19 0.37 17.73
C LEU A 139 21.79 0.32 19.14
N CYS A 140 22.26 1.46 19.67
CA CYS A 140 22.76 1.55 21.04
C CYS A 140 21.65 1.29 22.07
N GLU A 141 20.44 1.81 21.85
CA GLU A 141 19.29 1.53 22.71
C GLU A 141 18.85 0.06 22.67
N GLN A 142 18.81 -0.55 21.47
CA GLN A 142 18.52 -1.97 21.34
C GLN A 142 19.55 -2.82 22.07
N ARG A 143 20.83 -2.48 21.95
CA ARG A 143 21.90 -3.15 22.69
C ARG A 143 21.70 -3.02 24.20
N TYR A 144 21.44 -1.82 24.71
CA TYR A 144 21.15 -1.61 26.13
C TYR A 144 19.92 -2.40 26.60
N LYS A 145 18.87 -2.51 25.77
CA LYS A 145 17.69 -3.34 26.09
C LYS A 145 18.06 -4.81 26.29
N ILE A 146 19.09 -5.31 25.61
CA ILE A 146 19.59 -6.69 25.73
C ILE A 146 20.55 -6.82 26.91
N THR A 147 21.54 -5.93 27.04
CA THR A 147 22.66 -6.09 27.99
C THR A 147 22.37 -5.53 29.38
N LYS A 148 21.52 -4.49 29.48
CA LYS A 148 21.17 -3.78 30.72
C LYS A 148 22.37 -3.22 31.51
N THR A 149 23.54 -3.04 30.88
CA THR A 149 24.74 -2.51 31.54
C THR A 149 24.70 -0.98 31.67
N ALA A 150 25.41 -0.44 32.66
CA ALA A 150 25.54 1.01 32.85
C ALA A 150 26.27 1.69 31.67
N GLU A 151 27.28 1.03 31.10
CA GLU A 151 28.03 1.53 29.94
C GLU A 151 27.15 1.65 28.69
N ASP A 152 26.36 0.62 28.38
CA ASP A 152 25.46 0.66 27.22
C ASP A 152 24.32 1.66 27.45
N ARG A 153 23.88 1.89 28.69
CA ARG A 153 22.93 2.97 29.02
C ARG A 153 23.50 4.34 28.68
N ILE A 154 24.72 4.64 29.14
CA ILE A 154 25.37 5.94 28.89
C ILE A 154 25.58 6.16 27.39
N LYS A 155 26.01 5.13 26.66
CA LYS A 155 26.14 5.20 25.19
C LYS A 155 24.79 5.45 24.53
N ALA A 156 23.75 4.71 24.88
CA ALA A 156 22.41 4.91 24.33
C ALA A 156 21.91 6.35 24.55
N GLU A 157 22.07 6.89 25.76
CA GLU A 157 21.70 8.27 26.08
C GLU A 157 22.52 9.30 25.28
N LEU A 158 23.83 9.10 25.13
CA LEU A 158 24.71 9.98 24.37
C LEU A 158 24.31 10.04 22.89
N PHE A 159 24.16 8.88 22.25
CA PHE A 159 23.79 8.82 20.84
C PHE A 159 22.39 9.34 20.60
N ARG A 160 21.44 9.09 21.51
CA ARG A 160 20.09 9.68 21.41
C ARG A 160 20.13 11.21 21.50
N ARG A 161 20.92 11.78 22.42
CA ARG A 161 21.09 13.25 22.51
C ARG A 161 21.70 13.83 21.24
N GLU A 162 22.70 13.17 20.66
CA GLU A 162 23.32 13.63 19.41
C GLU A 162 22.34 13.55 18.24
N ALA A 163 21.57 12.47 18.12
CA ALA A 163 20.53 12.34 17.10
C ALA A 163 19.47 13.45 17.21
N THR A 164 19.00 13.74 18.43
CA THR A 164 18.08 14.85 18.69
C THR A 164 18.70 16.19 18.27
N ARG A 165 19.95 16.46 18.67
CA ARG A 165 20.67 17.68 18.30
C ARG A 165 20.82 17.83 16.78
N CYS A 166 21.20 16.76 16.08
CA CYS A 166 21.30 16.75 14.62
C CYS A 166 19.97 17.10 13.97
N ARG A 167 18.86 16.56 14.49
CA ARG A 167 17.52 16.84 13.99
C ARG A 167 17.08 18.28 14.25
N GLU A 168 17.33 18.80 15.45
CA GLU A 168 16.99 20.19 15.83
C GLU A 168 17.76 21.24 15.01
N ARG A 169 18.96 20.90 14.52
CA ARG A 169 19.77 21.79 13.66
C ARG A 169 19.25 21.93 12.22
N VAL A 170 18.24 21.15 11.83
CA VAL A 170 17.64 21.26 10.49
C VAL A 170 17.00 22.65 10.33
N PRO A 171 17.41 23.44 9.33
CA PRO A 171 16.81 24.75 9.04
C PRO A 171 15.32 24.65 8.70
N GLU A 172 14.54 25.68 9.04
CA GLU A 172 13.08 25.67 8.85
C GLU A 172 12.65 25.54 7.38
N ASP A 173 13.39 26.16 6.45
CA ASP A 173 13.16 26.07 5.01
C ASP A 173 13.34 24.63 4.46
N GLN A 174 14.14 23.82 5.16
CA GLN A 174 14.39 22.41 4.85
C GLN A 174 13.37 21.45 5.47
N LYS A 175 12.40 21.95 6.24
CA LYS A 175 11.35 21.11 6.84
C LYS A 175 10.12 21.08 5.94
N ALA A 176 9.65 19.87 5.63
CA ALA A 176 8.35 19.62 5.04
C ALA A 176 7.45 19.04 6.13
N TYR A 177 6.36 19.72 6.49
CA TYR A 177 5.53 19.34 7.62
C TYR A 177 4.42 18.37 7.23
N GLY A 178 4.08 17.49 8.17
CA GLY A 178 2.97 16.55 8.04
C GLY A 178 2.88 15.60 9.23
N ILE A 179 1.98 14.64 9.15
CA ILE A 179 1.73 13.59 10.14
C ILE A 179 1.54 12.24 9.46
N VAL A 180 1.80 11.16 10.18
CA VAL A 180 1.54 9.80 9.70
C VAL A 180 0.48 9.16 10.60
N ILE A 181 -0.72 8.94 10.06
CA ILE A 181 -1.83 8.31 10.78
C ILE A 181 -2.03 6.91 10.22
N CYS A 182 -1.99 5.90 11.10
CA CYS A 182 -2.12 4.49 10.72
C CYS A 182 -1.17 4.07 9.58
N GLY A 183 -0.01 4.71 9.43
CA GLY A 183 0.94 4.44 8.34
C GLY A 183 0.66 5.15 7.01
N ALA A 184 -0.34 6.02 6.94
CA ALA A 184 -0.60 6.92 5.82
C ALA A 184 -0.06 8.32 6.12
N ALA A 185 0.74 8.86 5.21
CA ALA A 185 1.31 10.20 5.31
C ALA A 185 0.30 11.23 4.82
N MET A 186 0.11 12.28 5.62
CA MET A 186 -0.72 13.44 5.29
C MET A 186 0.08 14.70 5.63
N GLY A 187 0.04 15.72 4.78
CA GLY A 187 0.87 16.89 4.99
C GLY A 187 1.03 17.75 3.75
N SER A 188 2.09 18.54 3.75
CA SER A 188 2.63 19.12 2.51
C SER A 188 2.91 18.04 1.48
N ASP A 189 2.80 18.38 0.19
CA ASP A 189 3.09 17.44 -0.90
C ASP A 189 4.51 16.87 -0.77
N GLU A 190 5.49 17.70 -0.41
CA GLU A 190 6.86 17.26 -0.18
C GLU A 190 6.96 16.26 0.98
N PHE A 191 6.20 16.43 2.06
CA PHE A 191 6.21 15.49 3.18
C PHE A 191 5.69 14.11 2.75
N VAL A 192 4.58 14.08 2.00
CA VAL A 192 4.00 12.84 1.48
C VAL A 192 4.99 12.15 0.54
N GLN A 193 5.53 12.90 -0.43
CA GLN A 193 6.48 12.39 -1.42
C GLN A 193 7.77 11.84 -0.77
N ILE A 194 8.34 12.55 0.19
CA ILE A 194 9.52 12.08 0.93
C ILE A 194 9.19 10.81 1.71
N THR A 195 8.06 10.77 2.41
CA THR A 195 7.68 9.61 3.23
C THR A 195 7.46 8.36 2.36
N LEU A 196 6.77 8.51 1.23
CA LEU A 196 6.55 7.43 0.27
C LEU A 196 7.87 6.98 -0.38
N HIS A 197 8.76 7.91 -0.72
CA HIS A 197 10.07 7.58 -1.27
C HIS A 197 10.93 6.77 -0.28
N GLU A 198 10.94 7.17 0.99
CA GLU A 198 11.63 6.42 2.04
C GLU A 198 11.03 5.03 2.23
N LYS A 199 9.71 4.92 2.14
CA LYS A 199 9.03 3.64 2.20
C LYS A 199 9.35 2.75 0.99
N ALA A 200 9.52 3.35 -0.18
CA ALA A 200 9.98 2.66 -1.38
C ALA A 200 11.40 2.10 -1.17
N ILE A 201 12.32 2.87 -0.57
CA ILE A 201 13.68 2.39 -0.25
C ILE A 201 13.63 1.25 0.79
N ASP A 202 12.81 1.36 1.84
CA ASP A 202 12.65 0.29 2.83
C ASP A 202 12.15 -1.03 2.21
N LEU A 203 11.17 -0.95 1.31
CA LEU A 203 10.57 -2.11 0.66
C LEU A 203 11.45 -2.68 -0.47
N CYS A 204 11.88 -1.81 -1.38
CA CYS A 204 12.48 -2.16 -2.67
C CYS A 204 14.01 -2.05 -2.67
N GLY A 205 14.58 -1.29 -1.74
CA GLY A 205 16.00 -0.97 -1.71
C GLY A 205 16.37 0.17 -2.63
N ASP A 206 17.67 0.33 -2.83
CA ASP A 206 18.25 1.30 -3.76
C ASP A 206 19.35 0.61 -4.58
N PRO A 207 19.07 0.23 -5.84
CA PRO A 207 20.06 -0.40 -6.70
C PRO A 207 21.15 0.59 -7.18
N THR A 208 20.93 1.90 -7.02
CA THR A 208 21.88 2.95 -7.44
C THR A 208 22.85 3.34 -6.33
N ALA A 209 22.58 2.92 -5.09
CA ALA A 209 23.48 3.12 -3.97
C ALA A 209 24.78 2.32 -4.15
N THR A 210 25.86 2.81 -3.53
CA THR A 210 27.18 2.15 -3.53
C THR A 210 27.59 1.82 -2.10
N PRO A 211 27.55 0.54 -1.66
CA PRO A 211 27.05 -0.63 -2.40
C PRO A 211 25.51 -0.64 -2.54
N PRO A 212 24.95 -1.40 -3.51
CA PRO A 212 23.51 -1.49 -3.70
C PRO A 212 22.79 -1.95 -2.42
N ILE A 213 21.73 -1.22 -2.06
CA ILE A 213 20.96 -1.50 -0.86
C ILE A 213 19.81 -2.45 -1.22
N ARG A 214 19.76 -3.62 -0.59
CA ARG A 214 18.61 -4.53 -0.74
C ARG A 214 17.47 -4.14 0.20
N GLY A 215 16.29 -3.94 -0.38
CA GLY A 215 15.06 -3.71 0.38
C GLY A 215 14.57 -4.93 1.15
N SER A 216 13.58 -4.73 2.01
CA SER A 216 13.00 -5.80 2.82
C SER A 216 12.38 -6.95 2.00
N LEU A 217 11.83 -6.65 0.81
CA LEU A 217 11.31 -7.66 -0.12
C LEU A 217 12.41 -8.62 -0.59
N GLU A 218 13.49 -8.09 -1.15
CA GLU A 218 14.60 -8.90 -1.65
C GLU A 218 15.36 -9.61 -0.52
N ARG A 219 15.57 -8.93 0.62
CA ARG A 219 16.24 -9.55 1.77
C ARG A 219 15.49 -10.78 2.25
N SER A 220 14.17 -10.68 2.44
CA SER A 220 13.35 -11.81 2.87
C SER A 220 13.25 -12.89 1.80
N ALA A 221 13.01 -12.51 0.53
CA ALA A 221 12.90 -13.46 -0.57
C ALA A 221 14.20 -14.24 -0.81
N TYR A 222 15.35 -13.59 -0.84
CA TYR A 222 16.62 -14.28 -1.06
C TYR A 222 17.07 -15.13 0.13
N SER A 223 16.70 -14.76 1.36
CA SER A 223 16.91 -15.63 2.51
C SER A 223 16.10 -16.93 2.38
N MET A 224 14.86 -16.83 1.92
CA MET A 224 13.99 -18.00 1.70
C MET A 224 14.42 -18.83 0.49
N LEU A 225 14.83 -18.18 -0.59
CA LEU A 225 15.26 -18.84 -1.84
C LEU A 225 16.49 -19.73 -1.63
N LYS A 226 17.37 -19.36 -0.69
CA LYS A 226 18.51 -20.21 -0.29
C LYS A 226 18.07 -21.57 0.27
N GLN A 227 16.89 -21.61 0.89
CA GLN A 227 16.31 -22.83 1.43
C GLN A 227 15.47 -23.53 0.36
N ASP A 228 14.52 -22.83 -0.25
CA ASP A 228 13.59 -23.42 -1.21
C ASP A 228 12.93 -22.40 -2.15
N ALA A 229 12.98 -22.67 -3.47
CA ALA A 229 12.39 -21.80 -4.49
C ALA A 229 10.85 -21.89 -4.54
N HIS A 230 10.25 -23.04 -4.22
CA HIS A 230 8.80 -23.24 -4.27
C HIS A 230 8.11 -22.52 -3.10
N ALA A 231 8.69 -22.57 -1.91
CA ALA A 231 8.28 -21.77 -0.75
C ALA A 231 8.39 -20.27 -1.06
N THR A 232 9.51 -19.85 -1.68
CA THR A 232 9.68 -18.44 -2.08
C THR A 232 8.64 -18.00 -3.12
N HIS A 233 8.30 -18.89 -4.08
CA HIS A 233 7.19 -18.64 -5.02
C HIS A 233 5.85 -18.48 -4.32
N THR A 234 5.58 -19.29 -3.29
CA THR A 234 4.35 -19.16 -2.48
C THR A 234 4.27 -17.78 -1.83
N MET A 235 5.39 -17.28 -1.29
CA MET A 235 5.47 -15.91 -0.75
C MET A 235 5.29 -14.83 -1.83
N LEU A 236 5.85 -15.02 -3.02
CA LEU A 236 5.63 -14.15 -4.17
C LEU A 236 4.15 -14.07 -4.59
N GLN A 237 3.36 -15.12 -4.32
CA GLN A 237 1.95 -15.17 -4.73
C GLN A 237 0.99 -14.60 -3.68
N TYR A 238 1.29 -14.81 -2.40
CA TYR A 238 0.34 -14.53 -1.32
C TYR A 238 0.79 -13.45 -0.32
N SER A 239 2.08 -13.12 -0.25
CA SER A 239 2.60 -12.23 0.81
C SER A 239 3.33 -11.01 0.28
N TYR A 240 4.34 -11.17 -0.59
CA TYR A 240 5.14 -10.03 -1.04
C TYR A 240 4.33 -8.96 -1.79
N PRO A 241 3.40 -9.31 -2.70
CA PRO A 241 2.55 -8.31 -3.35
C PRO A 241 1.68 -7.51 -2.37
N THR A 242 1.24 -8.11 -1.25
CA THR A 242 0.30 -7.42 -0.34
C THR A 242 0.99 -6.39 0.56
N ARG A 243 2.33 -6.33 0.58
CA ARG A 243 3.08 -5.43 1.47
C ARG A 243 2.91 -3.95 1.13
N ILE A 244 2.50 -3.63 -0.09
CA ILE A 244 2.24 -2.25 -0.52
C ILE A 244 0.75 -1.90 -0.54
N ASP A 245 -0.15 -2.88 -0.43
CA ASP A 245 -1.59 -2.69 -0.67
C ASP A 245 -2.21 -1.60 0.20
N TYR A 246 -1.83 -1.54 1.49
CA TYR A 246 -2.31 -0.51 2.40
C TYR A 246 -1.90 0.89 1.94
N ILE A 247 -0.65 1.06 1.48
CA ILE A 247 -0.13 2.35 1.03
C ILE A 247 -0.86 2.81 -0.23
N LEU A 248 -1.04 1.91 -1.20
CA LEU A 248 -1.80 2.18 -2.43
C LEU A 248 -3.29 2.41 -2.17
N GLY A 249 -3.81 1.94 -1.03
CA GLY A 249 -5.20 2.13 -0.62
C GLY A 249 -5.44 3.44 0.14
N ALA A 250 -4.40 4.00 0.77
CA ALA A 250 -4.53 5.12 1.71
C ALA A 250 -3.99 6.46 1.19
N HIS A 251 -3.25 6.47 0.06
CA HIS A 251 -2.74 7.69 -0.56
C HIS A 251 -3.31 7.85 -1.97
N TYR A 252 -3.25 9.07 -2.49
CA TYR A 252 -3.72 9.34 -3.84
C TYR A 252 -2.96 8.51 -4.90
N PRO A 253 -3.63 8.11 -5.99
CA PRO A 253 -3.00 7.36 -7.06
C PRO A 253 -1.77 8.05 -7.65
N THR A 254 -1.79 9.37 -7.84
CA THR A 254 -0.63 10.14 -8.34
C THR A 254 0.59 10.03 -7.43
N ASP A 255 0.42 10.07 -6.11
CA ASP A 255 1.52 9.98 -5.16
C ASP A 255 2.17 8.58 -5.14
N THR A 256 1.41 7.55 -5.50
CA THR A 256 1.82 6.15 -5.31
C THR A 256 2.28 5.43 -6.58
N ARG A 257 2.22 6.07 -7.75
CA ARG A 257 2.67 5.45 -9.02
C ARG A 257 4.12 5.01 -8.96
N GLU A 258 5.03 5.88 -8.53
CA GLU A 258 6.46 5.57 -8.50
C GLU A 258 6.76 4.36 -7.61
N ILE A 259 6.19 4.33 -6.39
CA ILE A 259 6.42 3.21 -5.48
C ILE A 259 5.79 1.91 -6.01
N ALA A 260 4.63 1.97 -6.68
CA ALA A 260 4.02 0.80 -7.31
C ALA A 260 4.93 0.21 -8.40
N GLU A 261 5.49 1.05 -9.27
CA GLU A 261 6.43 0.63 -10.32
C GLU A 261 7.75 0.07 -9.76
N ARG A 262 8.26 0.67 -8.68
CA ARG A 262 9.45 0.16 -7.96
C ARG A 262 9.20 -1.20 -7.33
N VAL A 263 8.00 -1.42 -6.76
CA VAL A 263 7.59 -2.73 -6.22
C VAL A 263 7.49 -3.75 -7.35
N ASP A 264 6.84 -3.42 -8.47
CA ASP A 264 6.73 -4.31 -9.63
C ASP A 264 8.09 -4.72 -10.18
N SER A 265 9.00 -3.75 -10.34
CA SER A 265 10.39 -3.99 -10.76
C SER A 265 11.15 -4.89 -9.79
N THR A 266 10.93 -4.71 -8.49
CA THR A 266 11.56 -5.52 -7.44
C THR A 266 11.02 -6.95 -7.43
N LEU A 267 9.71 -7.12 -7.53
CA LEU A 267 9.09 -8.44 -7.62
C LEU A 267 9.48 -9.17 -8.89
N ARG A 268 9.69 -8.47 -10.02
CA ARG A 268 10.27 -9.06 -11.24
C ARG A 268 11.67 -9.63 -10.98
N ARG A 269 12.57 -8.87 -10.35
CA ARG A 269 13.92 -9.38 -10.00
C ARG A 269 13.85 -10.63 -9.13
N ILE A 270 12.98 -10.62 -8.12
CA ILE A 270 12.77 -11.78 -7.24
C ILE A 270 12.21 -12.97 -8.04
N ARG A 271 11.20 -12.77 -8.91
CA ARG A 271 10.65 -13.81 -9.78
C ARG A 271 11.73 -14.41 -10.69
N SER A 272 12.57 -13.59 -11.29
CA SER A 272 13.67 -14.06 -12.15
C SER A 272 14.62 -15.00 -11.41
N GLU A 273 14.98 -14.66 -10.18
CA GLU A 273 15.82 -15.52 -9.32
C GLU A 273 15.10 -16.80 -8.90
N VAL A 274 13.83 -16.71 -8.53
CA VAL A 274 13.01 -17.87 -8.12
C VAL A 274 12.83 -18.85 -9.28
N TYR A 275 12.45 -18.36 -10.46
CA TYR A 275 12.20 -19.17 -11.65
C TYR A 275 13.48 -19.54 -12.42
N GLY A 276 14.63 -18.96 -12.07
CA GLY A 276 15.90 -19.16 -12.77
C GLY A 276 15.93 -18.60 -14.20
N THR A 277 14.94 -17.78 -14.54
CA THR A 277 14.81 -17.07 -15.82
C THR A 277 13.86 -15.89 -15.65
N ASP A 278 14.10 -14.80 -16.40
CA ASP A 278 13.19 -13.67 -16.46
C ASP A 278 12.06 -13.97 -17.46
N LEU A 279 10.87 -14.33 -16.95
CA LEU A 279 9.68 -14.58 -17.78
C LEU A 279 9.04 -13.31 -18.33
N GLU A 280 9.47 -12.14 -17.84
CA GLU A 280 8.98 -10.82 -18.26
C GLU A 280 9.91 -10.15 -19.28
N ASP A 281 10.99 -10.83 -19.67
CA ASP A 281 11.94 -10.34 -20.68
C ASP A 281 11.31 -10.35 -22.09
N THR A 282 11.17 -9.17 -22.67
CA THR A 282 10.65 -8.95 -24.03
C THR A 282 11.75 -8.62 -25.04
N THR A 283 13.04 -8.60 -24.65
CA THR A 283 14.19 -8.17 -25.48
C THR A 283 14.60 -9.18 -26.57
N ARG A 284 13.77 -10.20 -26.81
CA ARG A 284 14.03 -11.33 -27.72
C ARG A 284 15.23 -12.21 -27.39
N LYS A 285 15.94 -11.97 -26.28
CA LYS A 285 17.11 -12.77 -25.84
C LYS A 285 16.84 -14.28 -25.73
N HIS A 286 15.62 -14.65 -25.35
CA HIS A 286 15.19 -16.05 -25.20
C HIS A 286 14.07 -16.46 -26.16
N ILE A 287 13.78 -15.61 -27.13
CA ILE A 287 12.73 -15.80 -28.14
C ILE A 287 13.41 -16.25 -29.43
N ARG A 288 13.01 -17.40 -29.97
CA ARG A 288 13.56 -17.91 -31.23
C ARG A 288 13.17 -16.99 -32.40
N LEU A 289 13.93 -16.99 -33.48
CA LEU A 289 13.69 -16.14 -34.65
C LEU A 289 12.26 -16.25 -35.23
N ARG A 290 11.60 -17.41 -35.07
CA ARG A 290 10.24 -17.71 -35.55
C ARG A 290 9.12 -17.35 -34.55
N GLN A 291 9.49 -16.91 -33.35
CA GLN A 291 8.55 -16.56 -32.29
C GLN A 291 8.22 -15.07 -32.38
N GLY A 292 7.12 -14.73 -33.08
CA GLY A 292 6.80 -13.36 -33.50
C GLY A 292 6.26 -12.41 -32.44
N ASP A 293 5.76 -12.94 -31.32
CA ASP A 293 5.18 -12.16 -30.21
C ASP A 293 6.13 -12.17 -28.98
N PRO A 294 6.86 -11.07 -28.70
CA PRO A 294 7.79 -11.00 -27.59
C PRO A 294 7.15 -10.82 -26.21
N SER A 295 5.91 -10.32 -26.12
CA SER A 295 5.26 -10.04 -24.83
C SER A 295 4.39 -11.20 -24.34
N PHE A 296 4.12 -12.21 -25.18
CA PHE A 296 3.23 -13.33 -24.85
C PHE A 296 3.49 -13.96 -23.47
N THR A 297 4.74 -14.29 -23.16
CA THR A 297 5.11 -14.92 -21.87
C THR A 297 4.89 -13.96 -20.69
N ARG A 298 5.29 -12.70 -20.84
CA ARG A 298 5.10 -11.64 -19.84
C ARG A 298 3.60 -11.46 -19.54
N ASP A 299 2.79 -11.31 -20.58
CA ASP A 299 1.36 -11.04 -20.42
C ASP A 299 0.63 -12.26 -19.85
N ARG A 300 1.05 -13.48 -20.23
CA ARG A 300 0.60 -14.73 -19.60
C ARG A 300 0.95 -14.79 -18.11
N LEU A 301 2.12 -14.31 -17.70
CA LEU A 301 2.52 -14.30 -16.29
C LEU A 301 1.54 -13.46 -15.43
N TYR A 302 1.07 -12.34 -15.97
CA TYR A 302 0.10 -11.43 -15.34
C TYR A 302 -1.37 -11.84 -15.46
N LEU A 303 -1.65 -12.91 -16.21
CA LEU A 303 -2.98 -13.48 -16.32
C LEU A 303 -3.30 -14.33 -15.07
N LYS A 304 -4.59 -14.36 -14.66
CA LYS A 304 -5.06 -15.24 -13.57
C LYS A 304 -4.65 -16.70 -13.80
N THR A 305 -4.25 -17.39 -12.74
CA THR A 305 -3.91 -18.83 -12.79
C THR A 305 -5.08 -19.69 -13.25
N ALA A 306 -6.30 -19.34 -12.87
CA ALA A 306 -7.53 -19.99 -13.36
C ALA A 306 -7.68 -19.90 -14.90
N HIS A 307 -7.04 -18.91 -15.53
CA HIS A 307 -6.99 -18.71 -16.97
C HIS A 307 -5.68 -19.25 -17.59
N ASN A 308 -4.99 -20.17 -16.91
CA ASN A 308 -3.69 -20.73 -17.29
C ASN A 308 -2.53 -19.70 -17.35
N GLY A 309 -2.67 -18.61 -16.59
CA GLY A 309 -1.63 -17.62 -16.37
C GLY A 309 -0.71 -17.92 -15.18
N GLY A 310 0.20 -17.00 -14.91
CA GLY A 310 1.13 -17.06 -13.77
C GLY A 310 0.57 -16.54 -12.45
N GLY A 311 -0.50 -15.74 -12.51
CA GLY A 311 -1.11 -15.12 -11.33
C GLY A 311 -0.31 -13.96 -10.73
N ALA A 312 0.75 -13.49 -11.39
CA ALA A 312 1.46 -12.31 -10.95
C ALA A 312 0.53 -11.09 -11.00
N ARG A 313 0.73 -10.15 -10.06
CA ARG A 313 -0.06 -8.92 -9.97
C ARG A 313 0.84 -7.74 -10.26
N LEU A 314 0.40 -6.88 -11.17
CA LEU A 314 1.05 -5.62 -11.48
C LEU A 314 0.41 -4.54 -10.61
N HIS A 315 1.18 -3.90 -9.74
CA HIS A 315 0.70 -2.92 -8.78
C HIS A 315 0.37 -1.59 -9.46
N SER A 316 1.13 -1.22 -10.50
CA SER A 316 0.89 0.01 -11.28
C SER A 316 -0.52 0.07 -11.90
N GLU A 317 -1.14 -1.09 -12.16
CA GLU A 317 -2.50 -1.17 -12.70
C GLU A 317 -3.60 -1.15 -11.61
N ARG A 318 -3.26 -1.47 -10.35
CA ARG A 318 -4.27 -1.65 -9.29
C ARG A 318 -4.91 -0.32 -8.91
N ALA A 319 -6.22 -0.37 -8.69
CA ALA A 319 -7.02 0.77 -8.24
C ALA A 319 -7.48 0.55 -6.78
N LEU A 320 -6.52 0.42 -5.87
CA LEU A 320 -6.82 0.13 -4.46
C LEU A 320 -7.40 1.34 -3.74
N TRP A 321 -6.88 2.53 -3.98
CA TRP A 321 -7.43 3.76 -3.44
C TRP A 321 -8.89 3.99 -3.88
N LEU A 322 -9.22 3.77 -5.16
CA LEU A 322 -10.59 3.86 -5.65
C LEU A 322 -11.54 2.90 -4.89
N ASN A 323 -11.07 1.68 -4.63
CA ASN A 323 -11.84 0.73 -3.82
C ASN A 323 -11.96 1.18 -2.36
N SER A 324 -10.93 1.78 -1.77
CA SER A 324 -10.99 2.35 -0.43
C SER A 324 -12.05 3.45 -0.35
N VAL A 325 -12.07 4.39 -1.29
CA VAL A 325 -13.07 5.47 -1.34
C VAL A 325 -14.49 4.91 -1.50
N ASN A 326 -14.67 3.93 -2.38
CA ASN A 326 -15.98 3.29 -2.57
C ASN A 326 -16.52 2.62 -1.31
N LEU A 327 -15.62 1.99 -0.53
CA LEU A 327 -15.98 1.34 0.73
C LEU A 327 -16.21 2.35 1.85
N SER A 328 -15.40 3.41 1.92
CA SER A 328 -15.46 4.36 3.00
C SER A 328 -16.59 5.37 2.84
N ALA A 329 -16.95 5.79 1.62
CA ALA A 329 -17.95 6.84 1.38
C ALA A 329 -19.29 6.62 2.14
N GLY A 330 -19.79 5.38 2.12
CA GLY A 330 -20.98 5.01 2.91
C GLY A 330 -20.75 5.14 4.42
N GLU A 331 -19.64 4.64 4.95
CA GLU A 331 -19.31 4.78 6.38
C GLU A 331 -19.10 6.25 6.79
N MET A 332 -18.51 7.08 5.91
CA MET A 332 -18.18 8.47 6.21
C MET A 332 -19.44 9.30 6.47
N ILE A 333 -20.42 9.23 5.58
CA ILE A 333 -21.56 10.17 5.60
C ILE A 333 -22.84 9.50 6.05
N THR A 334 -23.17 8.35 5.47
CA THR A 334 -24.44 7.67 5.70
C THR A 334 -24.58 7.18 7.14
N ARG A 335 -23.46 6.82 7.78
CA ARG A 335 -23.40 6.43 9.20
C ARG A 335 -22.96 7.55 10.13
N GLY A 336 -22.72 8.76 9.60
CA GLY A 336 -22.40 9.94 10.39
C GLY A 336 -21.02 9.93 11.06
N THR A 337 -20.06 9.12 10.58
CA THR A 337 -18.69 9.08 11.13
C THR A 337 -17.95 10.39 10.88
N TRP A 338 -18.16 10.99 9.71
CA TRP A 338 -17.60 12.27 9.29
C TRP A 338 -18.67 13.13 8.62
N PRO A 339 -19.59 13.74 9.39
CA PRO A 339 -20.67 14.57 8.85
C PRO A 339 -20.16 15.75 8.02
N SER A 340 -18.95 16.22 8.34
CA SER A 340 -18.25 17.30 7.66
C SER A 340 -18.08 17.00 6.15
N MET A 341 -17.84 15.74 5.79
CA MET A 341 -17.64 15.27 4.41
C MET A 341 -18.88 15.39 3.52
N THR A 342 -20.07 15.68 4.09
CA THR A 342 -21.30 15.96 3.32
C THR A 342 -21.10 17.08 2.30
N THR A 343 -20.30 18.08 2.63
CA THR A 343 -19.98 19.20 1.72
C THR A 343 -19.16 18.78 0.51
N VAL A 344 -18.42 17.68 0.61
CA VAL A 344 -17.57 17.14 -0.46
C VAL A 344 -18.32 16.12 -1.29
N PHE A 345 -18.97 15.14 -0.67
CA PHE A 345 -19.67 14.08 -1.41
C PHE A 345 -21.12 14.44 -1.78
N GLY A 346 -21.69 15.48 -1.19
CA GLY A 346 -23.05 15.95 -1.45
C GLY A 346 -24.12 15.24 -0.61
N SER A 347 -25.31 15.85 -0.58
CA SER A 347 -26.46 15.39 0.21
C SER A 347 -27.02 14.05 -0.24
N SER A 348 -26.68 13.57 -1.45
CA SER A 348 -27.12 12.26 -1.93
C SER A 348 -26.68 11.13 -1.00
N TRP A 349 -25.54 11.28 -0.31
CA TRP A 349 -24.96 10.26 0.58
C TRP A 349 -25.52 10.28 2.01
N CYS A 350 -26.34 11.27 2.37
CA CYS A 350 -26.88 11.43 3.72
C CYS A 350 -27.98 10.41 4.05
N ASP A 351 -28.67 9.90 3.04
CA ASP A 351 -29.76 8.95 3.22
C ASP A 351 -29.26 7.51 2.98
N VAL A 352 -29.45 6.66 4.01
CA VAL A 352 -29.03 5.26 4.04
C VAL A 352 -29.81 4.41 3.04
N GLU A 353 -31.07 4.75 2.80
CA GLU A 353 -31.99 4.00 1.95
C GLU A 353 -32.05 4.55 0.51
N SER A 354 -31.24 5.57 0.21
CA SER A 354 -31.26 6.25 -1.07
C SER A 354 -30.46 5.49 -2.14
N ASP A 355 -31.17 5.01 -3.16
CA ASP A 355 -30.56 4.52 -4.39
C ASP A 355 -29.96 5.65 -5.27
N ASN A 356 -30.05 6.91 -4.84
CA ASN A 356 -29.60 8.08 -5.60
C ASN A 356 -28.15 8.50 -5.30
N HIS A 357 -27.39 7.69 -4.56
CA HIS A 357 -25.97 7.92 -4.33
C HIS A 357 -25.24 8.13 -5.66
N ASN A 358 -24.44 9.19 -5.74
CA ASN A 358 -23.64 9.54 -6.91
C ASN A 358 -22.40 10.34 -6.50
N TRP A 359 -21.42 10.39 -7.37
CA TRP A 359 -20.14 11.07 -7.16
C TRP A 359 -20.12 12.51 -7.72
N ASP A 360 -21.24 13.05 -8.20
CA ASP A 360 -21.23 14.32 -8.94
C ASP A 360 -20.74 15.48 -8.08
N ALA A 361 -21.19 15.57 -6.82
CA ALA A 361 -20.70 16.58 -5.88
C ALA A 361 -19.21 16.40 -5.56
N LEU A 362 -18.74 15.16 -5.38
CA LEU A 362 -17.32 14.88 -5.19
C LEU A 362 -16.50 15.36 -6.39
N HIS A 363 -16.94 15.07 -7.62
CA HIS A 363 -16.23 15.49 -8.84
C HIS A 363 -16.30 17.00 -9.08
N ALA A 364 -17.34 17.67 -8.57
CA ALA A 364 -17.51 19.12 -8.65
C ALA A 364 -16.89 19.89 -7.46
N SER A 365 -16.44 19.20 -6.41
CA SER A 365 -15.96 19.81 -5.15
C SER A 365 -14.70 20.68 -5.29
N GLY A 366 -13.97 20.58 -6.41
CA GLY A 366 -12.68 21.25 -6.60
C GLY A 366 -11.54 20.67 -5.76
N THR A 367 -11.80 19.60 -4.99
CA THR A 367 -10.78 18.93 -4.17
C THR A 367 -9.88 18.02 -5.00
N ARG A 368 -8.65 17.80 -4.53
CA ARG A 368 -7.73 16.79 -5.10
C ARG A 368 -8.38 15.40 -5.10
N MET A 369 -9.10 15.04 -4.05
CA MET A 369 -9.83 13.77 -3.95
C MET A 369 -10.81 13.57 -5.11
N GLY A 370 -11.61 14.58 -5.44
CA GLY A 370 -12.55 14.51 -6.56
C GLY A 370 -11.87 14.33 -7.91
N ALA A 371 -10.78 15.07 -8.16
CA ALA A 371 -10.01 14.96 -9.38
C ALA A 371 -9.35 13.58 -9.54
N GLU A 372 -8.70 13.07 -8.49
CA GLU A 372 -8.06 11.74 -8.47
C GLU A 372 -9.08 10.61 -8.63
N HIS A 373 -10.24 10.71 -7.99
CA HIS A 373 -11.33 9.73 -8.10
C HIS A 373 -11.84 9.61 -9.53
N LYS A 374 -12.12 10.75 -10.16
CA LYS A 374 -12.56 10.77 -11.56
C LYS A 374 -11.46 10.21 -12.48
N ALA A 375 -10.22 10.67 -12.34
CA ALA A 375 -9.10 10.21 -13.16
C ALA A 375 -8.85 8.70 -13.03
N GLU A 376 -8.98 8.14 -11.83
CA GLU A 376 -8.77 6.71 -11.60
C GLU A 376 -9.89 5.84 -12.18
N ILE A 377 -11.14 6.30 -12.18
CA ILE A 377 -12.24 5.64 -12.89
C ILE A 377 -11.97 5.61 -14.39
N GLU A 378 -11.63 6.77 -14.99
CA GLU A 378 -11.36 6.86 -16.42
C GLU A 378 -10.17 5.99 -16.82
N ARG A 379 -9.12 5.94 -15.99
CA ARG A 379 -7.99 5.03 -16.20
C ARG A 379 -8.43 3.57 -16.22
N MET A 380 -9.30 3.14 -15.30
CA MET A 380 -9.78 1.77 -15.27
C MET A 380 -10.67 1.42 -16.47
N LYS A 381 -11.52 2.36 -16.92
CA LYS A 381 -12.31 2.22 -18.15
C LYS A 381 -11.40 2.09 -19.37
N ALA A 382 -10.41 2.97 -19.50
CA ALA A 382 -9.44 2.94 -20.59
C ALA A 382 -8.64 1.62 -20.65
N LEU A 383 -8.28 1.04 -19.50
CA LEU A 383 -7.60 -0.27 -19.45
C LEU A 383 -8.47 -1.39 -20.02
N LEU A 384 -9.77 -1.38 -19.76
CA LEU A 384 -10.70 -2.37 -20.31
C LEU A 384 -10.87 -2.16 -21.82
N GLU A 385 -11.08 -0.91 -22.24
CA GLU A 385 -11.21 -0.55 -23.66
C GLU A 385 -9.98 -0.94 -24.45
N GLN A 386 -8.78 -0.69 -23.93
CA GLN A 386 -7.53 -1.12 -24.54
C GLN A 386 -7.48 -2.65 -24.70
N ALA A 387 -7.78 -3.41 -23.65
CA ALA A 387 -7.78 -4.88 -23.72
C ALA A 387 -8.80 -5.43 -24.73
N ARG A 388 -9.94 -4.74 -24.90
CA ARG A 388 -10.98 -5.08 -25.89
C ARG A 388 -10.53 -4.73 -27.31
N ALA A 389 -9.93 -3.56 -27.50
CA ALA A 389 -9.41 -3.11 -28.79
C ALA A 389 -8.28 -4.05 -29.29
N GLU A 390 -7.34 -4.41 -28.41
CA GLU A 390 -6.22 -5.30 -28.74
C GLU A 390 -6.67 -6.70 -29.20
N ARG A 391 -7.82 -7.19 -28.72
CA ARG A 391 -8.37 -8.50 -29.15
C ARG A 391 -9.34 -8.41 -30.33
N GLY A 392 -9.54 -7.22 -30.88
CA GLY A 392 -10.54 -6.98 -31.92
C GLY A 392 -11.97 -7.31 -31.47
N ALA A 393 -12.35 -6.90 -30.25
CA ALA A 393 -13.72 -7.09 -29.77
C ALA A 393 -14.74 -6.45 -30.72
N GLU A 394 -15.82 -7.17 -31.02
CA GLU A 394 -16.90 -6.64 -31.85
C GLU A 394 -17.54 -5.43 -31.18
N THR A 395 -17.94 -4.44 -31.98
CA THR A 395 -18.58 -3.21 -31.47
C THR A 395 -19.89 -3.49 -30.73
N GLU A 396 -20.60 -4.55 -31.13
CA GLU A 396 -21.87 -4.98 -30.52
C GLU A 396 -21.69 -5.84 -29.26
N GLU A 397 -20.47 -6.31 -28.96
CA GLU A 397 -20.24 -7.13 -27.77
C GLU A 397 -20.50 -6.30 -26.51
N PRO A 398 -21.38 -6.75 -25.59
CA PRO A 398 -21.75 -5.95 -24.42
C PRO A 398 -20.54 -5.60 -23.56
N ILE A 399 -20.52 -4.36 -23.08
CA ILE A 399 -19.58 -3.89 -22.06
C ILE A 399 -20.15 -4.30 -20.70
N PRO A 400 -19.34 -4.86 -19.79
CA PRO A 400 -19.81 -5.20 -18.45
C PRO A 400 -20.45 -4.00 -17.73
N ASP A 401 -21.56 -4.25 -17.02
CA ASP A 401 -22.39 -3.22 -16.38
C ASP A 401 -21.57 -2.19 -15.60
N LEU A 402 -20.64 -2.64 -14.75
CA LEU A 402 -19.74 -1.79 -13.98
C LEU A 402 -19.01 -0.74 -14.84
N TYR A 403 -18.52 -1.14 -16.01
CA TYR A 403 -17.76 -0.28 -16.92
C TYR A 403 -18.64 0.54 -17.84
N SER A 404 -19.84 0.05 -18.16
CA SER A 404 -20.86 0.81 -18.90
C SER A 404 -21.54 1.89 -18.06
N THR A 405 -21.46 1.79 -16.72
CA THR A 405 -22.06 2.74 -15.79
C THR A 405 -21.41 4.13 -15.95
N PRO A 406 -22.20 5.22 -15.94
CA PRO A 406 -21.67 6.57 -15.91
C PRO A 406 -20.66 6.77 -14.77
N THR A 407 -19.65 7.62 -15.00
CA THR A 407 -18.61 7.89 -14.01
C THR A 407 -19.17 8.43 -12.69
N SER A 408 -20.32 9.11 -12.75
CA SER A 408 -21.06 9.58 -11.57
C SER A 408 -21.60 8.47 -10.67
N ARG A 409 -21.75 7.23 -11.16
CA ARG A 409 -22.28 6.10 -10.37
C ARG A 409 -21.36 4.90 -10.31
N PHE A 410 -20.13 5.05 -10.77
CA PHE A 410 -19.18 3.94 -10.88
C PHE A 410 -18.92 3.30 -9.50
N GLY A 411 -19.15 1.98 -9.41
CA GLY A 411 -18.84 1.17 -8.22
C GLY A 411 -19.80 1.30 -7.02
N ILE A 412 -20.79 2.19 -7.10
CA ILE A 412 -21.78 2.37 -6.04
C ILE A 412 -22.58 1.08 -5.88
N GLY A 413 -22.74 0.63 -4.63
CA GLY A 413 -23.38 -0.66 -4.33
C GLY A 413 -22.53 -1.89 -4.66
N THR A 414 -21.25 -1.72 -5.02
CA THR A 414 -20.32 -2.82 -5.31
C THR A 414 -19.32 -3.05 -4.14
N PRO A 415 -19.55 -4.02 -3.23
CA PRO A 415 -18.73 -4.17 -2.02
C PRO A 415 -17.29 -4.61 -2.28
N LYS A 416 -16.98 -5.15 -3.47
CA LYS A 416 -15.64 -5.62 -3.84
C LYS A 416 -15.22 -5.02 -5.18
N LEU A 417 -15.35 -3.71 -5.31
CA LEU A 417 -15.10 -2.95 -6.54
C LEU A 417 -13.78 -3.35 -7.23
N HIS A 418 -12.67 -3.38 -6.50
CA HIS A 418 -11.37 -3.80 -7.06
C HIS A 418 -11.41 -5.22 -7.64
N ARG A 419 -12.03 -6.18 -6.93
CA ARG A 419 -12.12 -7.55 -7.42
C ARG A 419 -12.96 -7.63 -8.69
N GLU A 420 -14.04 -6.87 -8.76
CA GLU A 420 -14.98 -6.89 -9.86
C GLU A 420 -14.38 -6.29 -11.14
N MET A 421 -13.77 -5.10 -11.02
CA MET A 421 -13.00 -4.46 -12.08
C MET A 421 -11.99 -5.46 -12.70
N PHE A 422 -11.12 -6.04 -11.87
CA PHE A 422 -10.12 -7.00 -12.32
C PHE A 422 -10.69 -8.36 -12.74
N THR A 423 -11.96 -8.67 -12.44
CA THR A 423 -12.59 -9.88 -12.94
C THR A 423 -12.96 -9.73 -14.40
N TYR A 424 -13.59 -8.62 -14.78
CA TYR A 424 -13.90 -8.33 -16.17
C TYR A 424 -12.65 -8.12 -17.01
N LEU A 425 -11.70 -7.28 -16.55
CA LEU A 425 -10.44 -7.04 -17.26
C LEU A 425 -9.67 -8.34 -17.53
N GLN A 426 -9.64 -9.27 -16.58
CA GLN A 426 -8.93 -10.55 -16.74
C GLN A 426 -9.67 -11.54 -17.65
N LEU A 427 -10.97 -11.37 -17.89
CA LEU A 427 -11.71 -12.15 -18.89
C LEU A 427 -11.37 -11.66 -20.30
N ASP A 428 -11.31 -10.34 -20.52
CA ASP A 428 -10.88 -9.79 -21.81
C ASP A 428 -9.42 -10.15 -22.11
N ARG A 429 -8.51 -10.02 -21.14
CA ARG A 429 -7.12 -10.48 -21.29
C ARG A 429 -7.00 -11.98 -21.56
N LYS A 430 -7.87 -12.81 -20.99
CA LYS A 430 -7.92 -14.25 -21.32
C LYS A 430 -8.28 -14.44 -22.80
N LYS A 431 -9.33 -13.77 -23.29
CA LYS A 431 -9.75 -13.85 -24.70
C LYS A 431 -8.63 -13.38 -25.64
N LEU A 432 -7.97 -12.27 -25.29
CA LEU A 432 -6.80 -11.76 -26.01
C LEU A 432 -5.66 -12.79 -26.08
N MET A 433 -5.33 -13.42 -24.95
CA MET A 433 -4.29 -14.45 -24.90
C MET A 433 -4.64 -15.69 -25.72
N GLU A 434 -5.92 -16.11 -25.75
CA GLU A 434 -6.38 -17.20 -26.62
C GLU A 434 -6.30 -16.84 -28.10
N HIS A 435 -6.65 -15.60 -28.47
CA HIS A 435 -6.50 -15.11 -29.84
C HIS A 435 -5.03 -15.13 -30.28
N ARG A 436 -4.15 -14.46 -29.51
CA ARG A 436 -2.70 -14.42 -29.77
C ARG A 436 -2.10 -15.82 -29.90
N ALA A 437 -2.45 -16.74 -29.00
CA ALA A 437 -1.92 -18.10 -29.03
C ALA A 437 -2.32 -18.89 -30.30
N ARG A 438 -3.47 -18.60 -30.91
CA ARG A 438 -3.93 -19.25 -32.15
C ARG A 438 -3.25 -18.68 -33.39
N GLU A 439 -2.86 -17.42 -33.37
CA GLU A 439 -2.15 -16.76 -34.47
C GLU A 439 -0.65 -17.08 -34.51
N MET A 440 -0.10 -17.53 -33.40
CA MET A 440 1.30 -17.96 -33.31
C MET A 440 1.54 -19.25 -34.12
N ALA A 441 2.78 -19.43 -34.56
CA ALA A 441 3.18 -20.64 -35.29
C ALA A 441 2.86 -21.91 -34.49
N GLY A 442 2.40 -22.97 -35.17
CA GLY A 442 1.98 -24.21 -34.52
C GLY A 442 3.09 -24.92 -33.71
N ASP A 443 4.36 -24.65 -34.03
CA ASP A 443 5.54 -25.13 -33.29
C ASP A 443 6.02 -24.17 -32.18
N ASP A 444 5.33 -23.04 -31.94
CA ASP A 444 5.63 -22.16 -30.81
C ASP A 444 5.28 -22.87 -29.50
N ASN A 445 6.32 -23.26 -28.77
CA ASN A 445 6.21 -23.98 -27.52
C ASN A 445 5.49 -23.19 -26.42
N ARG A 446 5.51 -21.84 -26.46
CA ARG A 446 4.83 -20.98 -25.47
C ARG A 446 3.31 -21.01 -25.68
N ALA A 447 2.89 -20.91 -26.95
CA ALA A 447 1.48 -21.02 -27.34
C ALA A 447 0.93 -22.41 -26.99
N ASN A 448 1.68 -23.47 -27.33
CA ASN A 448 1.32 -24.85 -26.97
C ASN A 448 1.21 -25.06 -25.45
N ALA A 449 2.18 -24.55 -24.68
CA ALA A 449 2.15 -24.61 -23.22
C ALA A 449 0.98 -23.82 -22.60
N TYR A 450 0.43 -22.83 -23.31
CA TYR A 450 -0.77 -22.12 -22.92
C TYR A 450 -2.06 -22.84 -23.33
N MET A 451 -2.13 -23.39 -24.54
CA MET A 451 -3.36 -23.99 -25.09
C MET A 451 -3.65 -25.39 -24.54
N GLN A 452 -2.64 -26.27 -24.44
CA GLN A 452 -2.83 -27.66 -24.00
C GLN A 452 -3.50 -27.80 -22.63
N PRO A 453 -3.15 -27.00 -21.59
CA PRO A 453 -3.75 -27.13 -20.27
C PRO A 453 -5.19 -26.60 -20.16
N LEU A 454 -5.71 -25.88 -21.14
CA LEU A 454 -7.00 -25.17 -21.00
C LEU A 454 -8.16 -26.12 -20.65
N GLN A 455 -8.11 -27.36 -21.15
CA GLN A 455 -9.13 -28.39 -20.92
C GLN A 455 -8.99 -29.12 -19.57
N SER A 456 -7.84 -29.00 -18.88
CA SER A 456 -7.57 -29.70 -17.61
C SER A 456 -7.52 -28.73 -16.43
N LYS A 457 -8.47 -28.88 -15.48
CA LYS A 457 -8.47 -28.07 -14.24
C LYS A 457 -7.19 -28.26 -13.43
N LEU A 458 -6.70 -29.50 -13.33
CA LEU A 458 -5.46 -29.82 -12.60
C LEU A 458 -4.23 -29.17 -13.24
N ALA A 459 -4.13 -29.21 -14.57
CA ALA A 459 -2.98 -28.64 -15.27
C ALA A 459 -2.86 -27.11 -15.10
N LYS A 460 -4.00 -26.42 -14.94
CA LYS A 460 -4.06 -24.96 -14.70
C LYS A 460 -3.63 -24.54 -13.29
N GLN A 461 -3.64 -25.45 -12.31
CA GLN A 461 -3.34 -25.13 -10.91
C GLN A 461 -1.85 -25.18 -10.56
N ARG A 462 -0.97 -25.48 -11.51
CA ARG A 462 0.47 -25.70 -11.26
C ARG A 462 1.16 -24.48 -10.61
N MET A 463 0.70 -23.25 -10.89
CA MET A 463 1.22 -22.00 -10.31
C MET A 463 0.57 -21.61 -8.97
N VAL A 464 -0.35 -22.41 -8.43
CA VAL A 464 -1.13 -22.10 -7.22
C VAL A 464 -0.85 -23.09 -6.09
N MET A 465 -0.20 -24.22 -6.38
CA MET A 465 0.06 -25.26 -5.39
C MET A 465 1.08 -24.76 -4.36
N PRO A 466 0.72 -24.63 -3.06
CA PRO A 466 1.69 -24.34 -2.02
C PRO A 466 2.63 -25.54 -1.86
N ALA A 467 3.84 -25.29 -1.34
CA ALA A 467 4.72 -26.37 -0.92
C ALA A 467 4.04 -27.19 0.18
N GLN A 468 3.84 -28.48 -0.06
CA GLN A 468 3.34 -29.44 0.92
C GLN A 468 4.38 -30.54 1.11
N THR A 469 4.41 -31.18 2.27
CA THR A 469 5.33 -32.31 2.54
C THR A 469 5.17 -33.47 1.55
N SER A 470 3.97 -33.64 0.99
CA SER A 470 3.64 -34.61 -0.06
C SER A 470 4.01 -34.16 -1.48
N ASN A 471 4.40 -32.89 -1.68
CA ASN A 471 4.73 -32.31 -2.98
C ASN A 471 5.89 -31.31 -2.85
N LEU A 472 7.01 -31.80 -2.28
CA LEU A 472 8.24 -31.02 -2.13
C LEU A 472 9.00 -31.04 -3.45
N HIS A 473 9.05 -29.89 -4.12
CA HIS A 473 9.98 -29.70 -5.22
C HIS A 473 11.34 -29.29 -4.67
N THR A 474 12.41 -29.91 -5.18
CA THR A 474 13.74 -29.29 -5.06
C THR A 474 13.76 -28.01 -5.91
N THR A 475 14.60 -27.03 -5.55
CA THR A 475 14.77 -25.80 -6.34
C THR A 475 15.00 -26.07 -7.85
N PRO A 476 15.88 -27.01 -8.27
CA PRO A 476 15.99 -27.41 -9.67
C PRO A 476 14.68 -27.92 -10.29
N SER A 477 13.98 -28.82 -9.59
CA SER A 477 12.72 -29.40 -10.05
C SER A 477 11.64 -28.33 -10.22
N PHE A 478 11.51 -27.43 -9.24
CA PHE A 478 10.55 -26.32 -9.27
C PHE A 478 10.81 -25.39 -10.46
N ARG A 479 12.06 -24.96 -10.64
CA ARG A 479 12.46 -24.09 -11.78
C ARG A 479 12.15 -24.73 -13.11
N THR A 480 12.48 -26.01 -13.29
CA THR A 480 12.15 -26.74 -14.53
C THR A 480 10.65 -26.85 -14.75
N SER A 481 9.87 -27.10 -13.69
CA SER A 481 8.41 -27.17 -13.76
C SER A 481 7.80 -25.85 -14.24
N VAL A 482 8.25 -24.72 -13.70
CA VAL A 482 7.81 -23.38 -14.13
C VAL A 482 8.23 -23.09 -15.56
N GLN A 483 9.51 -23.30 -15.90
CA GLN A 483 10.02 -23.07 -17.26
C GLN A 483 9.26 -23.90 -18.29
N TYR A 484 8.97 -25.17 -17.98
CA TYR A 484 8.14 -26.03 -18.83
C TYR A 484 6.71 -25.49 -18.98
N ALA A 485 6.08 -25.07 -17.88
CA ALA A 485 4.72 -24.53 -17.89
C ALA A 485 4.57 -23.30 -18.80
N PHE A 486 5.63 -22.49 -18.92
CA PHE A 486 5.65 -21.31 -19.79
C PHE A 486 6.26 -21.55 -21.18
N GLY A 487 6.67 -22.78 -21.51
CA GLY A 487 7.36 -23.04 -22.78
C GLY A 487 8.70 -22.29 -22.88
N HIS A 488 9.39 -22.10 -21.75
CA HIS A 488 10.66 -21.39 -21.68
C HIS A 488 11.85 -22.38 -21.71
N PRO A 489 13.00 -22.03 -22.33
CA PRO A 489 14.22 -22.83 -22.25
C PRO A 489 14.62 -23.18 -20.81
N PHE A 490 15.10 -24.42 -20.60
CA PHE A 490 15.48 -24.90 -19.28
C PHE A 490 16.84 -24.36 -18.83
N SER A 491 16.89 -23.73 -17.65
CA SER A 491 18.13 -23.23 -17.08
C SER A 491 19.12 -24.35 -16.73
N LEU A 492 18.63 -25.57 -16.44
CA LEU A 492 19.48 -26.74 -16.17
C LEU A 492 20.32 -27.17 -17.38
N LEU A 493 19.83 -26.94 -18.60
CA LEU A 493 20.55 -27.27 -19.83
C LEU A 493 21.64 -26.24 -20.18
N LYS A 494 21.68 -25.09 -19.50
CA LYS A 494 22.73 -24.06 -19.68
C LYS A 494 24.05 -24.40 -18.97
N ARG A 495 24.09 -25.45 -18.13
CA ARG A 495 25.32 -25.98 -17.54
C ARG A 495 25.72 -27.26 -18.28
N PRO A 496 26.56 -27.20 -19.33
CA PRO A 496 27.20 -28.40 -19.84
C PRO A 496 28.37 -28.74 -18.90
N THR A 497 28.09 -29.27 -17.71
CA THR A 497 29.09 -30.16 -17.12
C THR A 497 28.98 -31.47 -17.87
N ARG A 498 30.03 -31.82 -18.62
CA ARG A 498 30.27 -33.20 -19.10
C ARG A 498 30.14 -34.14 -17.91
N SER A 499 28.95 -34.70 -17.73
CA SER A 499 28.73 -35.82 -16.84
C SER A 499 28.18 -36.91 -17.74
N HIS A 500 29.07 -37.80 -18.17
CA HIS A 500 28.69 -39.08 -18.75
C HIS A 500 27.80 -39.79 -17.74
N TYR A 501 26.48 -39.71 -17.91
CA TYR A 501 25.57 -40.64 -17.28
C TYR A 501 25.58 -41.89 -18.14
N THR A 502 26.35 -42.89 -17.70
CA THR A 502 26.22 -44.27 -18.15
C THR A 502 24.81 -44.73 -17.83
N LEU A 503 24.00 -44.95 -18.87
CA LEU A 503 22.70 -45.60 -18.78
C LEU A 503 22.89 -47.04 -18.29
N HIS A 504 22.66 -47.30 -16.99
CA HIS A 504 22.39 -48.66 -16.55
C HIS A 504 20.92 -48.98 -16.83
N CYS A 505 20.69 -49.49 -18.03
CA CYS A 505 19.46 -50.18 -18.39
C CYS A 505 19.52 -51.58 -17.75
N GLN A 506 18.87 -51.78 -16.59
CA GLN A 506 18.56 -53.12 -16.12
C GLN A 506 17.21 -53.54 -16.70
N SER A 507 17.27 -54.38 -17.74
CA SER A 507 16.13 -55.15 -18.22
C SER A 507 15.79 -56.22 -17.19
N GLN A 508 14.65 -56.11 -16.51
CA GLN A 508 13.99 -57.29 -15.97
C GLN A 508 13.25 -57.98 -17.13
N ARG A 509 13.84 -59.06 -17.66
CA ARG A 509 13.12 -60.07 -18.42
C ARG A 509 12.61 -61.12 -17.45
N LYS A 510 11.31 -61.41 -17.55
CA LYS A 510 10.66 -62.59 -16.99
C LYS A 510 11.30 -63.87 -17.55
N GLY A 511 11.44 -64.84 -16.67
CA GLY A 511 11.86 -66.23 -16.89
C GLY A 511 11.84 -66.91 -15.55
#